data_AF-A0A954B7E4-F1
#
_entry.id   AF-A0A954B7E4-F1
#
_cell.length_a   1.000
_cell.length_b   1.000
_cell.length_c   1.000
_cell.angle_alpha   90.00
_cell.angle_beta   90.00
_cell.angle_gamma   90.00
#
_symmetry.space_group_name_H-M   'P 1'
#
loop_
_entity.id
_entity.type
_entity.pdbx_description
1 polymer ?
#
loop_
_entity_poly.entity_id
_entity_poly.type
_entity_poly.pdbx_seq_one_letter_code
_entity_poly.pdbx_strand_id
1 'polypeptide(L)'
;MRPTILNPLFADVIALPGIGPRLAVLVAKAAGPRVVDVLFHRPHGVIDRSRRPKIADAVIGEIATIEVTVDRHDPPPVKRRPYRIICSDETGFITLIFFHARADYLIKTLPEGSRRIISGKIEEFSGGKQISHPDHIADPEKPDELPLYEPVYPLTSGLPPSVMRKAGMAAVKRAPQLAEWQEPNWIARNKFPTWNDAIKSVHSPKSTLDLKPDAPHMARLGYDELLSNQLALALIRNARKKAAGRAFVGDGKTRAKAVAALPFTLTQAQSTALAEIDADMAAPDRMVRLIQGDVGSGKTIVAFLAMITAIDSGAQAALLAPTEILARQHYETLGPLAERVGLTVELLTGRDKGPARAAKLSALKKGYIHILIGTHALFQDDVEFSDLGLAVIDEQHRFGVQQRAALAAKGHRTDLLVMTATP
;
A
#
# COMPACT_ATOMS: atom_id res chain seq x y z
N MET A 1 7.02 21.68 3.42
CA MET A 1 6.59 21.77 4.83
C MET A 1 5.14 21.30 4.92
N ARG A 2 4.75 20.52 5.94
CA ARG A 2 3.38 19.99 6.04
C ARG A 2 2.37 21.11 6.39
N PRO A 3 1.15 21.10 5.83
CA PRO A 3 0.08 22.01 6.26
C PRO A 3 -0.20 21.90 7.77
N THR A 4 -0.33 23.04 8.44
CA THR A 4 -0.51 23.13 9.91
C THR A 4 -1.79 22.46 10.40
N ILE A 5 -2.84 22.44 9.57
CA ILE A 5 -4.10 21.75 9.84
C ILE A 5 -3.93 20.25 10.14
N LEU A 6 -2.85 19.64 9.65
CA LEU A 6 -2.55 18.23 9.87
C LEU A 6 -1.77 17.96 11.16
N ASN A 7 -1.22 18.98 11.82
CA ASN A 7 -0.37 18.82 13.01
C ASN A 7 -1.03 17.98 14.12
N PRO A 8 -2.35 18.09 14.42
CA PRO A 8 -2.99 17.28 15.45
C PRO A 8 -2.87 15.77 15.22
N LEU A 9 -2.84 15.33 13.96
CA LEU A 9 -2.73 13.93 13.57
C LEU A 9 -1.29 13.39 13.67
N PHE A 10 -0.28 14.25 13.60
CA PHE A 10 1.12 13.83 13.68
C PHE A 10 1.75 14.02 15.05
N ALA A 11 0.95 14.41 16.04
CA ALA A 11 1.33 14.36 17.44
C ALA A 11 1.58 12.91 17.89
N ASP A 12 2.42 12.76 18.91
CA ASP A 12 2.67 11.48 19.58
C ASP A 12 1.39 10.96 20.26
N VAL A 13 1.21 9.65 20.31
CA VAL A 13 0.07 9.00 20.99
C VAL A 13 -0.01 9.33 22.49
N ILE A 14 1.09 9.73 23.13
CA ILE A 14 1.09 10.25 24.52
C ILE A 14 0.17 11.47 24.68
N ALA A 15 -0.06 12.23 23.60
CA ALA A 15 -0.98 13.36 23.65
C ALA A 15 -2.46 12.92 23.80
N LEU A 16 -2.79 11.66 23.55
CA LEU A 16 -4.15 11.14 23.74
C LEU A 16 -4.47 10.95 25.23
N PRO A 17 -5.70 11.29 25.66
CA PRO A 17 -6.09 11.21 27.06
C PRO A 17 -6.03 9.76 27.57
N GLY A 18 -5.38 9.57 28.73
CA GLY A 18 -5.25 8.26 29.36
C GLY A 18 -4.10 7.39 28.83
N ILE A 19 -3.25 7.91 27.93
CA ILE A 19 -2.07 7.21 27.42
C ILE A 19 -0.81 7.80 28.06
N GLY A 20 -0.32 7.14 29.10
CA GLY A 20 0.99 7.45 29.71
C GLY A 20 2.16 6.79 28.96
N PRO A 21 3.43 7.09 29.33
CA PRO A 21 4.61 6.61 28.61
C PRO A 21 4.66 5.08 28.42
N ARG A 22 4.26 4.32 29.43
CA ARG A 22 4.20 2.85 29.36
C ARG A 22 3.16 2.36 28.35
N LEU A 23 1.97 2.97 28.33
CA LEU A 23 0.89 2.60 27.41
C LEU A 23 1.21 3.07 25.98
N ALA A 24 1.92 4.19 25.82
CA ALA A 24 2.33 4.70 24.52
C ALA A 24 3.20 3.69 23.75
N VAL A 25 4.14 3.01 24.42
CA VAL A 25 4.95 1.95 23.80
C VAL A 25 4.07 0.79 23.30
N LEU A 26 3.06 0.40 24.07
CA LEU A 26 2.15 -0.69 23.70
C LEU A 26 1.20 -0.28 22.56
N VAL A 27 0.68 0.95 22.58
CA VAL A 27 -0.13 1.51 21.49
C VAL A 27 0.71 1.66 20.23
N ALA A 28 1.96 2.12 20.35
CA ALA A 28 2.88 2.24 19.22
C ALA A 28 3.18 0.89 18.56
N LYS A 29 3.25 -0.18 19.36
CA LYS A 29 3.40 -1.55 18.85
C LYS A 29 2.14 -2.07 18.17
N ALA A 30 0.95 -1.69 18.64
CA ALA A 30 -0.33 -2.17 18.11
C ALA A 30 -0.77 -1.42 16.85
N ALA A 31 -0.65 -0.09 16.85
CA ALA A 31 -1.18 0.81 15.83
C ALA A 31 -0.08 1.67 15.18
N GLY A 32 0.81 2.22 16.00
CA GLY A 32 1.88 3.14 15.58
C GLY A 32 2.02 4.32 16.55
N PRO A 33 3.15 5.05 16.50
CA PRO A 33 3.51 6.03 17.52
C PRO A 33 2.75 7.36 17.42
N ARG A 34 1.98 7.60 16.36
CA ARG A 34 1.28 8.88 16.13
C ARG A 34 -0.24 8.72 16.17
N VAL A 35 -0.92 9.85 16.41
CA VAL A 35 -2.39 9.91 16.41
C VAL A 35 -2.97 9.43 15.07
N VAL A 36 -2.33 9.73 13.94
CA VAL A 36 -2.74 9.26 12.60
C VAL A 36 -2.69 7.75 12.48
N ASP A 37 -1.71 7.11 13.11
CA ASP A 37 -1.57 5.65 13.08
C ASP A 37 -2.73 5.01 13.84
N VAL A 38 -3.10 5.58 15.00
CA VAL A 38 -4.28 5.16 15.77
C VAL A 38 -5.58 5.44 15.01
N LEU A 39 -5.66 6.53 14.25
CA LEU A 39 -6.82 6.90 13.42
C LEU A 39 -7.06 5.89 12.28
N PHE A 40 -5.99 5.29 11.75
CA PHE A 40 -6.10 4.26 10.72
C PHE A 40 -5.99 2.83 11.28
N HIS A 41 -5.86 2.67 12.59
CA HIS A 41 -5.95 1.39 13.28
C HIS A 41 -7.41 0.98 13.45
N ARG A 42 -7.93 0.27 12.45
CA ARG A 42 -9.35 -0.05 12.35
C ARG A 42 -9.75 -1.18 13.30
N PRO A 43 -10.99 -1.16 13.84
CA PRO A 43 -11.53 -2.32 14.53
C PRO A 43 -11.73 -3.50 13.58
N HIS A 44 -11.59 -4.72 14.09
CA HIS A 44 -11.84 -5.97 13.36
C HIS A 44 -13.15 -6.64 13.77
N GLY A 45 -13.82 -6.13 14.80
CA GLY A 45 -15.07 -6.68 15.32
C GLY A 45 -15.91 -5.62 16.02
N VAL A 46 -17.15 -5.97 16.32
CA VAL A 46 -18.07 -5.17 17.12
C VAL A 46 -18.78 -6.08 18.11
N ILE A 47 -18.87 -5.63 19.36
CA ILE A 47 -19.72 -6.27 20.37
C ILE A 47 -21.03 -5.49 20.40
N ASP A 48 -22.13 -6.19 20.12
CA ASP A 48 -23.48 -5.65 20.24
C ASP A 48 -23.95 -5.78 21.69
N ARG A 49 -24.16 -4.64 22.35
CA ARG A 49 -24.68 -4.52 23.72
C ARG A 49 -26.07 -3.90 23.74
N SER A 50 -26.71 -3.71 22.58
CA SER A 50 -28.05 -3.15 22.45
C SER A 50 -29.13 -4.08 22.99
N ARG A 51 -28.89 -5.39 22.96
CA ARG A 51 -29.80 -6.39 23.49
C ARG A 51 -29.81 -6.37 25.01
N ARG A 52 -31.00 -6.13 25.58
CA ARG A 52 -31.26 -6.17 27.02
C ARG A 52 -32.29 -7.23 27.40
N PRO A 53 -31.96 -8.53 27.27
CA PRO A 53 -32.87 -9.59 27.66
C PRO A 53 -33.03 -9.62 29.19
N LYS A 54 -34.13 -10.21 29.65
CA LYS A 54 -34.28 -10.64 31.05
C LYS A 54 -33.38 -11.86 31.30
N ILE A 55 -33.12 -12.18 32.56
CA ILE A 55 -32.24 -13.30 32.95
C ILE A 55 -32.73 -14.61 32.32
N ALA A 56 -34.03 -14.89 32.31
CA ALA A 56 -34.58 -16.12 31.72
C ALA A 56 -34.27 -16.26 30.22
N ASP A 57 -34.35 -15.17 29.46
CA ASP A 57 -34.18 -15.16 28.00
C ASP A 57 -32.72 -15.01 27.56
N ALA A 58 -31.80 -14.75 28.50
CA ALA A 58 -30.38 -14.59 28.19
C ALA A 58 -29.78 -15.89 27.63
N VAL A 59 -29.22 -15.82 26.42
CA VAL A 59 -28.65 -16.97 25.71
C VAL A 59 -27.26 -17.31 26.25
N ILE A 60 -27.05 -18.57 26.63
CA ILE A 60 -25.76 -19.06 27.13
C ILE A 60 -24.72 -19.02 26.00
N GLY A 61 -23.52 -18.52 26.31
CA GLY A 61 -22.41 -18.37 25.37
C GLY A 61 -22.34 -17.02 24.69
N GLU A 62 -23.41 -16.23 24.72
CA GLU A 62 -23.48 -14.88 24.15
C GLU A 62 -23.16 -13.79 25.18
N ILE A 63 -22.75 -12.62 24.69
CA ILE A 63 -22.65 -11.41 25.51
C ILE A 63 -24.06 -10.82 25.62
N ALA A 64 -24.53 -10.58 26.85
CA ALA A 64 -25.81 -9.94 27.11
C ALA A 64 -25.64 -8.78 28.11
N THR A 65 -26.51 -7.77 27.98
CA THR A 65 -26.57 -6.63 28.89
C THR A 65 -27.85 -6.71 29.70
N ILE A 66 -27.78 -7.15 30.96
CA ILE A 66 -28.96 -7.46 31.77
C ILE A 66 -29.06 -6.44 32.90
N GLU A 67 -30.28 -5.97 33.17
CA GLU A 67 -30.56 -5.17 34.34
C GLU A 67 -30.96 -6.07 35.51
N VAL A 68 -30.24 -5.97 36.62
CA VAL A 68 -30.40 -6.84 37.78
C VAL A 68 -30.42 -6.03 39.07
N THR A 69 -31.07 -6.57 40.10
CA THR A 69 -30.97 -6.09 41.49
C THR A 69 -29.91 -6.92 42.20
N VAL A 70 -29.00 -6.27 42.92
CA VAL A 70 -27.99 -6.96 43.72
C VAL A 70 -28.65 -7.49 44.99
N ASP A 71 -28.77 -8.81 45.14
CA ASP A 71 -29.45 -9.41 46.30
C ASP A 71 -28.50 -9.53 47.49
N ARG A 72 -27.36 -10.20 47.29
CA ARG A 72 -26.37 -10.42 48.36
C ARG A 72 -24.97 -10.67 47.84
N HIS A 73 -24.00 -10.29 48.65
CA HIS A 73 -22.60 -10.67 48.47
C HIS A 73 -22.30 -11.98 49.20
N ASP A 74 -21.60 -12.87 48.51
CA ASP A 74 -21.13 -14.15 49.04
C ASP A 74 -19.59 -14.22 48.90
N PRO A 75 -18.86 -13.57 49.84
CA PRO A 75 -17.41 -13.54 49.83
C PRO A 75 -16.82 -14.94 50.00
N PRO A 76 -15.64 -15.21 49.41
CA PRO A 76 -15.09 -16.56 49.43
C PRO A 76 -14.65 -16.94 50.84
N PRO A 77 -14.97 -18.16 51.33
CA PRO A 77 -14.54 -18.63 52.65
C PRO A 77 -13.03 -18.87 52.72
N VAL A 78 -12.35 -19.00 51.57
CA VAL A 78 -10.90 -19.18 51.45
C VAL A 78 -10.39 -18.35 50.29
N LYS A 79 -9.23 -17.70 50.43
CA LYS A 79 -8.64 -16.76 49.42
C LYS A 79 -8.52 -17.30 47.99
N ARG A 80 -8.55 -18.62 47.78
CA ARG A 80 -8.39 -19.26 46.47
C ARG A 80 -9.73 -19.46 45.72
N ARG A 81 -10.88 -19.24 46.38
CA ARG A 81 -12.20 -19.30 45.74
C ARG A 81 -12.61 -17.92 45.22
N PRO A 82 -13.43 -17.85 44.16
CA PRO A 82 -13.90 -16.58 43.63
C PRO A 82 -14.93 -15.92 44.57
N TYR A 83 -15.00 -14.59 44.50
CA TYR A 83 -16.06 -13.82 45.10
C TYR A 83 -17.33 -13.96 44.27
N ARG A 84 -18.47 -14.25 44.91
CA ARG A 84 -19.76 -14.38 44.25
C ARG A 84 -20.70 -13.26 44.68
N ILE A 85 -21.46 -12.73 43.75
CA ILE A 85 -22.54 -11.78 44.02
C ILE A 85 -23.78 -12.34 43.35
N ILE A 86 -24.83 -12.56 44.13
CA ILE A 86 -26.10 -13.05 43.62
C ILE A 86 -26.94 -11.84 43.26
N CYS A 87 -27.43 -11.84 42.03
CA CYS A 87 -28.35 -10.83 41.54
C CYS A 87 -29.61 -11.50 41.00
N SER A 88 -30.71 -10.77 41.02
CA SER A 88 -32.00 -11.23 40.51
C SER A 88 -32.67 -10.21 39.61
N ASP A 89 -33.57 -10.70 38.78
CA ASP A 89 -34.62 -9.92 38.14
C ASP A 89 -35.97 -10.62 38.35
N GLU A 90 -37.04 -10.10 37.74
CA GLU A 90 -38.39 -10.66 37.83
C GLU A 90 -38.50 -12.11 37.29
N THR A 91 -37.49 -12.58 36.55
CA THR A 91 -37.52 -13.84 35.81
C THR A 91 -36.57 -14.91 36.36
N GLY A 92 -35.59 -14.55 37.19
CA GLY A 92 -34.68 -15.51 37.80
C GLY A 92 -33.47 -14.90 38.50
N PHE A 93 -32.45 -15.74 38.72
CA PHE A 93 -31.20 -15.38 39.39
C PHE A 93 -30.01 -15.52 38.45
N ILE A 94 -29.01 -14.66 38.64
CA ILE A 94 -27.72 -14.74 37.96
C ILE A 94 -26.59 -14.49 38.97
N THR A 95 -25.51 -15.25 38.85
CA THR A 95 -24.34 -15.09 39.74
C THR A 95 -23.22 -14.34 39.04
N LEU A 96 -22.74 -13.25 39.62
CA LEU A 96 -21.52 -12.58 39.16
C LEU A 96 -20.31 -13.16 39.88
N ILE A 97 -19.29 -13.54 39.12
CA ILE A 97 -18.09 -14.21 39.63
C ILE A 97 -16.88 -13.31 39.40
N PHE A 98 -16.12 -13.06 40.46
CA PHE A 98 -14.87 -12.32 40.40
C PHE A 98 -13.71 -13.11 41.00
N PHE A 99 -12.67 -13.36 40.21
CA PHE A 99 -11.41 -13.91 40.69
C PHE A 99 -10.50 -12.78 41.20
N HIS A 100 -9.81 -13.00 42.32
CA HIS A 100 -8.86 -12.06 42.92
C HIS A 100 -9.39 -10.62 43.16
N ALA A 101 -10.69 -10.46 43.37
CA ALA A 101 -11.28 -9.14 43.55
C ALA A 101 -11.04 -8.54 44.95
N ARG A 102 -11.01 -7.20 45.00
CA ARG A 102 -11.02 -6.42 46.24
C ARG A 102 -12.46 -6.24 46.69
N ALA A 103 -12.80 -6.82 47.84
CA ALA A 103 -14.16 -6.78 48.40
C ALA A 103 -14.70 -5.35 48.51
N ASP A 104 -13.91 -4.41 49.03
CA ASP A 104 -14.31 -3.01 49.21
C ASP A 104 -14.74 -2.33 47.90
N TYR A 105 -14.06 -2.66 46.79
CA TYR A 105 -14.42 -2.14 45.48
C TYR A 105 -15.76 -2.71 44.99
N LEU A 106 -15.98 -4.01 45.20
CA LEU A 106 -17.23 -4.67 44.80
C LEU A 106 -18.41 -4.16 45.61
N ILE A 107 -18.27 -4.02 46.92
CA ILE A 107 -19.33 -3.48 47.80
C ILE A 107 -19.71 -2.05 47.39
N LYS A 108 -18.71 -1.23 47.04
CA LYS A 108 -18.96 0.14 46.57
C LYS A 108 -19.62 0.19 45.19
N THR A 109 -19.23 -0.70 44.28
CA THR A 109 -19.70 -0.70 42.88
C THR A 109 -21.07 -1.39 42.74
N LEU A 110 -21.29 -2.45 43.51
CA LEU A 110 -22.49 -3.28 43.54
C LEU A 110 -23.10 -3.32 44.96
N PRO A 111 -23.61 -2.20 45.53
CA PRO A 111 -24.27 -2.24 46.84
C PRO A 111 -25.49 -3.18 46.84
N GLU A 112 -25.72 -3.90 47.94
CA GLU A 112 -26.93 -4.71 48.12
C GLU A 112 -28.20 -3.86 48.04
N GLY A 113 -29.23 -4.39 47.39
CA GLY A 113 -30.49 -3.70 47.10
C GLY A 113 -30.43 -2.70 45.95
N SER A 114 -29.26 -2.44 45.36
CA SER A 114 -29.15 -1.50 44.23
C SER A 114 -29.45 -2.18 42.88
N ARG A 115 -30.05 -1.42 41.96
CA ARG A 115 -30.20 -1.83 40.55
C ARG A 115 -28.94 -1.52 39.77
N ARG A 116 -28.52 -2.45 38.92
CA ARG A 116 -27.29 -2.35 38.10
C ARG A 116 -27.51 -2.94 36.73
N ILE A 117 -26.93 -2.29 35.72
CA ILE A 117 -26.84 -2.85 34.36
C ILE A 117 -25.50 -3.56 34.25
N ILE A 118 -25.54 -4.87 34.01
CA ILE A 118 -24.37 -5.74 33.93
C ILE A 118 -24.26 -6.24 32.50
N SER A 119 -23.10 -6.03 31.88
CA SER A 119 -22.81 -6.54 30.54
C SER A 119 -21.67 -7.54 30.61
N GLY A 120 -21.83 -8.71 30.00
CA GLY A 120 -20.81 -9.75 30.01
C GLY A 120 -21.29 -11.02 29.32
N LYS A 121 -20.37 -11.98 29.21
CA LYS A 121 -20.69 -13.29 28.62
C LYS A 121 -21.52 -14.12 29.61
N ILE A 122 -22.66 -14.61 29.14
CA ILE A 122 -23.52 -15.51 29.90
C ILE A 122 -22.93 -16.91 29.84
N GLU A 123 -22.63 -17.45 31.01
CA GLU A 123 -22.14 -18.81 31.18
C GLU A 123 -23.13 -19.60 32.02
N GLU A 124 -23.03 -20.92 31.96
CA GLU A 124 -23.80 -21.82 32.81
C GLU A 124 -22.84 -22.66 33.65
N PHE A 125 -23.11 -22.74 34.95
CA PHE A 125 -22.39 -23.61 35.86
C PHE A 125 -23.36 -24.21 36.88
N SER A 126 -23.32 -25.54 37.03
CA SER A 126 -24.18 -26.28 37.97
C SER A 126 -25.68 -25.95 37.82
N GLY A 127 -26.15 -25.70 36.59
CA GLY A 127 -27.55 -25.39 36.27
C GLY A 127 -27.98 -23.94 36.56
N GLY A 128 -27.06 -23.05 36.93
CA GLY A 128 -27.32 -21.63 37.13
C GLY A 128 -26.61 -20.76 36.10
N LYS A 129 -27.26 -19.66 35.67
CA LYS A 129 -26.62 -18.64 34.83
C LYS A 129 -25.63 -17.82 35.65
N GLN A 130 -24.47 -17.54 35.08
CA GLN A 130 -23.43 -16.73 35.71
C GLN A 130 -22.72 -15.83 34.71
N ILE A 131 -22.09 -14.77 35.21
CA ILE A 131 -21.18 -13.92 34.43
C ILE A 131 -19.85 -13.87 35.17
N SER A 132 -18.83 -14.46 34.56
CA SER A 132 -17.44 -14.38 35.04
C SER A 132 -16.84 -13.04 34.60
N HIS A 133 -16.42 -12.21 35.54
CA HIS A 133 -15.88 -10.86 35.31
C HIS A 133 -16.69 -10.05 34.28
N PRO A 134 -17.80 -9.40 34.70
CA PRO A 134 -18.55 -8.53 33.82
C PRO A 134 -17.67 -7.51 33.09
N ASP A 135 -17.91 -7.34 31.78
CA ASP A 135 -17.23 -6.36 30.94
C ASP A 135 -17.53 -4.93 31.42
N HIS A 136 -18.80 -4.69 31.80
CA HIS A 136 -19.30 -3.39 32.25
C HIS A 136 -20.28 -3.56 33.41
N ILE A 137 -20.22 -2.62 34.35
CA ILE A 137 -21.16 -2.47 35.45
C ILE A 137 -21.53 -0.98 35.47
N ALA A 138 -22.78 -0.67 35.15
CA ALA A 138 -23.27 0.71 35.07
C ALA A 138 -24.49 0.91 35.99
N ASP A 139 -24.68 2.16 36.41
CA ASP A 139 -25.89 2.56 37.10
C ASP A 139 -27.03 2.79 36.08
N PRO A 140 -28.24 2.25 36.28
CA PRO A 140 -29.39 2.50 35.40
C PRO A 140 -29.70 3.99 35.22
N GLU A 141 -29.38 4.83 36.20
CA GLU A 141 -29.57 6.29 36.12
C GLU A 141 -28.50 6.99 35.24
N LYS A 142 -27.43 6.27 34.86
CA LYS A 142 -26.37 6.75 33.97
C LYS A 142 -26.15 5.80 32.78
N PRO A 143 -27.18 5.61 31.93
CA PRO A 143 -27.11 4.64 30.83
C PRO A 143 -26.07 5.00 29.76
N ASP A 144 -25.70 6.27 29.64
CA ASP A 144 -24.69 6.76 28.68
C ASP A 144 -23.27 6.22 28.93
N GLU A 145 -23.02 5.60 30.08
CA GLU A 145 -21.73 4.96 30.38
C GLU A 145 -21.49 3.67 29.57
N LEU A 146 -22.56 3.06 29.04
CA LEU A 146 -22.51 1.76 28.37
C LEU A 146 -22.78 1.93 26.86
N PRO A 147 -21.76 1.84 25.99
CA PRO A 147 -21.95 2.00 24.55
C PRO A 147 -22.81 0.85 24.02
N LEU A 148 -23.81 1.17 23.19
CA LEU A 148 -24.66 0.17 22.53
C LEU A 148 -23.86 -0.77 21.63
N TYR A 149 -22.83 -0.23 20.97
CA TYR A 149 -21.93 -0.98 20.09
C TYR A 149 -20.50 -0.66 20.48
N GLU A 150 -19.71 -1.70 20.72
CA GLU A 150 -18.34 -1.56 21.16
C GLU A 150 -17.37 -2.07 20.09
N PRO A 151 -16.55 -1.20 19.46
CA PRO A 151 -15.55 -1.62 18.49
C PRO A 151 -14.43 -2.42 19.16
N VAL A 152 -14.04 -3.52 18.53
CA VAL A 152 -12.95 -4.40 18.96
C VAL A 152 -11.75 -4.17 18.06
N TYR A 153 -10.64 -3.72 18.63
CA TYR A 153 -9.40 -3.42 17.92
C TYR A 153 -8.40 -4.57 18.01
N PRO A 154 -7.51 -4.72 17.03
CA PRO A 154 -6.31 -5.53 17.19
C PRO A 154 -5.47 -5.00 18.36
N LEU A 155 -4.96 -5.89 19.21
CA LEU A 155 -4.21 -5.56 20.43
C LEU A 155 -2.82 -6.20 20.43
N THR A 156 -1.98 -5.74 21.35
CA THR A 156 -0.72 -6.40 21.71
C THR A 156 -0.74 -6.82 23.17
N SER A 157 0.15 -7.74 23.56
CA SER A 157 0.23 -8.25 24.94
C SER A 157 0.40 -7.11 25.94
N GLY A 158 -0.44 -7.12 26.98
CA GLY A 158 -0.46 -6.11 28.04
C GLY A 158 -1.21 -4.81 27.70
N LEU A 159 -1.75 -4.65 26.49
CA LEU A 159 -2.59 -3.51 26.12
C LEU A 159 -4.07 -3.80 26.44
N PRO A 160 -4.71 -3.08 27.38
CA PRO A 160 -6.12 -3.29 27.68
C PRO A 160 -7.01 -2.86 26.50
N PRO A 161 -8.06 -3.62 26.15
CA PRO A 161 -9.00 -3.26 25.07
C PRO A 161 -9.61 -1.85 25.24
N SER A 162 -9.96 -1.50 26.49
CA SER A 162 -10.56 -0.20 26.83
C SER A 162 -9.64 0.99 26.55
N VAL A 163 -8.32 0.81 26.68
CA VAL A 163 -7.33 1.84 26.35
C VAL A 163 -7.30 2.07 24.85
N MET A 164 -7.22 1.00 24.05
CA MET A 164 -7.20 1.12 22.58
C MET A 164 -8.49 1.72 22.03
N ARG A 165 -9.66 1.34 22.58
CA ARG A 165 -10.95 1.95 22.24
C ARG A 165 -10.98 3.44 22.53
N LYS A 166 -10.58 3.86 23.74
CA LYS A 166 -10.51 5.28 24.10
C LYS A 166 -9.53 6.05 23.21
N ALA A 167 -8.39 5.44 22.87
CA ALA A 167 -7.41 6.02 21.97
C ALA A 167 -7.99 6.24 20.57
N GLY A 168 -8.69 5.26 19.99
CA GLY A 168 -9.36 5.40 18.69
C GLY A 168 -10.40 6.52 18.69
N MET A 169 -11.29 6.56 19.69
CA MET A 169 -12.28 7.63 19.82
C MET A 169 -11.63 9.01 20.00
N ALA A 170 -10.54 9.11 20.75
CA ALA A 170 -9.80 10.35 20.95
C ALA A 170 -9.03 10.78 19.69
N ALA A 171 -8.54 9.84 18.88
CA ALA A 171 -7.92 10.14 17.60
C ALA A 171 -8.93 10.73 16.61
N VAL A 172 -10.15 10.19 16.54
CA VAL A 172 -11.25 10.76 15.72
C VAL A 172 -11.53 12.21 16.10
N LYS A 173 -11.55 12.53 17.40
CA LYS A 173 -11.75 13.92 17.87
C LYS A 173 -10.63 14.89 17.47
N ARG A 174 -9.44 14.37 17.16
CA ARG A 174 -8.29 15.15 16.66
C ARG A 174 -8.22 15.22 15.14
N ALA A 175 -9.10 14.51 14.43
CA ALA A 175 -9.19 14.59 12.98
C ALA A 175 -9.63 16.01 12.56
N PRO A 176 -8.84 16.74 11.76
CA PRO A 176 -9.21 18.06 11.30
C PRO A 176 -10.36 17.98 10.31
N GLN A 177 -11.14 19.05 10.17
CA GLN A 177 -12.10 19.16 9.07
C GLN A 177 -11.32 19.40 7.77
N LEU A 178 -11.38 18.44 6.85
CA LEU A 178 -10.70 18.55 5.56
C LEU A 178 -11.71 18.86 4.45
N ALA A 179 -11.27 19.61 3.44
CA ALA A 179 -12.05 19.79 2.23
C ALA A 179 -12.12 18.48 1.46
N GLU A 180 -13.26 18.25 0.80
CA GLU A 180 -13.43 17.11 -0.08
C GLU A 180 -12.54 17.26 -1.32
N TRP A 181 -11.67 16.28 -1.53
CA TRP A 181 -10.69 16.25 -2.63
C TRP A 181 -11.08 15.29 -3.77
N GLN A 182 -12.13 14.49 -3.57
CA GLN A 182 -12.73 13.71 -4.64
C GLN A 182 -13.69 14.57 -5.46
N GLU A 183 -13.96 14.15 -6.69
CA GLU A 183 -14.89 14.85 -7.57
C GLU A 183 -16.34 14.74 -7.04
N PRO A 184 -17.12 15.85 -6.99
CA PRO A 184 -18.44 15.84 -6.35
C PRO A 184 -19.46 14.86 -6.96
N ASN A 185 -19.48 14.69 -8.28
CA ASN A 185 -20.38 13.73 -8.92
C ASN A 185 -19.99 12.29 -8.59
N TRP A 186 -18.70 12.00 -8.43
CA TRP A 186 -18.22 10.70 -7.96
C TRP A 186 -18.67 10.39 -6.53
N ILE A 187 -18.55 11.35 -5.62
CA ILE A 187 -19.03 11.21 -4.24
C ILE A 187 -20.55 10.94 -4.24
N ALA A 188 -21.32 11.74 -4.98
CA ALA A 188 -22.77 11.61 -5.06
C ALA A 188 -23.21 10.26 -5.64
N ARG A 189 -22.56 9.81 -6.72
CA ARG A 189 -22.84 8.52 -7.37
C ARG A 189 -22.62 7.33 -6.44
N ASN A 190 -21.54 7.35 -5.66
CA ASN A 190 -21.17 6.25 -4.76
C ASN A 190 -21.77 6.39 -3.36
N LYS A 191 -22.51 7.47 -3.09
CA LYS A 191 -23.06 7.79 -1.77
C LYS A 191 -21.98 7.81 -0.68
N PHE A 192 -20.80 8.29 -1.03
CA PHE A 192 -19.71 8.33 -0.09
C PHE A 192 -19.94 9.42 0.96
N PRO A 193 -19.70 9.12 2.25
CA PRO A 193 -19.71 10.15 3.29
C PRO A 193 -18.52 11.11 3.11
N THR A 194 -18.56 12.21 3.85
CA THR A 194 -17.40 13.10 3.99
C THR A 194 -16.21 12.33 4.59
N TRP A 195 -14.98 12.80 4.39
CA TRP A 195 -13.81 12.16 4.99
C TRP A 195 -13.94 12.05 6.53
N ASN A 196 -14.38 13.12 7.19
CA ASN A 196 -14.59 13.15 8.64
C ASN A 196 -15.66 12.15 9.10
N ASP A 197 -16.78 12.05 8.39
CA ASP A 197 -17.85 11.10 8.71
C ASP A 197 -17.41 9.66 8.44
N ALA A 198 -16.60 9.43 7.40
CA ALA A 198 -16.04 8.12 7.10
C ALA A 198 -15.16 7.62 8.25
N ILE A 199 -14.21 8.45 8.69
CA ILE A 199 -13.33 8.18 9.82
C ILE A 199 -14.13 7.95 11.11
N LYS A 200 -15.13 8.79 11.39
CA LYS A 200 -16.00 8.61 12.56
C LYS A 200 -16.74 7.26 12.53
N SER A 201 -17.24 6.88 11.35
CA SER A 201 -17.98 5.63 11.14
C SER A 201 -17.11 4.40 11.37
N VAL A 202 -15.85 4.41 10.89
CA VAL A 202 -14.88 3.33 11.12
C VAL A 202 -14.71 3.01 12.61
N HIS A 203 -14.66 4.03 13.46
CA HIS A 203 -14.46 3.87 14.91
C HIS A 203 -15.76 3.77 15.71
N SER A 204 -16.92 3.85 15.05
CA SER A 204 -18.25 3.71 15.66
C SER A 204 -19.13 2.75 14.86
N PRO A 205 -18.67 1.51 14.58
CA PRO A 205 -19.46 0.53 13.86
C PRO A 205 -20.70 0.14 14.68
N LYS A 206 -21.83 -0.03 14.01
CA LYS A 206 -23.09 -0.51 14.61
C LYS A 206 -23.32 -1.99 14.31
N SER A 207 -22.62 -2.54 13.34
CA SER A 207 -22.72 -3.94 12.97
C SER A 207 -21.41 -4.44 12.35
N THR A 208 -21.28 -5.75 12.20
CA THR A 208 -20.17 -6.36 11.45
C THR A 208 -20.20 -6.01 9.96
N LEU A 209 -21.35 -5.57 9.43
CA LEU A 209 -21.46 -5.09 8.05
C LEU A 209 -20.73 -3.77 7.84
N ASP A 210 -20.67 -2.91 8.85
CA ASP A 210 -19.94 -1.64 8.78
C ASP A 210 -18.43 -1.84 8.65
N LEU A 211 -17.91 -3.00 9.08
CA LEU A 211 -16.48 -3.32 9.01
C LEU A 211 -16.06 -3.89 7.65
N LYS A 212 -17.01 -4.18 6.76
CA LYS A 212 -16.70 -4.78 5.47
C LYS A 212 -16.18 -3.75 4.47
N PRO A 213 -15.34 -4.16 3.50
CA PRO A 213 -14.79 -3.25 2.49
C PRO A 213 -15.85 -2.53 1.63
N ASP A 214 -17.03 -3.12 1.46
CA ASP A 214 -18.16 -2.58 0.69
C ASP A 214 -18.99 -1.54 1.45
N ALA A 215 -18.81 -1.40 2.76
CA ALA A 215 -19.46 -0.34 3.52
C ALA A 215 -19.04 1.04 2.98
N PRO A 216 -19.98 2.00 2.79
CA PRO A 216 -19.68 3.26 2.09
C PRO A 216 -18.49 4.05 2.65
N HIS A 217 -18.30 4.04 3.98
CA HIS A 217 -17.17 4.70 4.64
C HIS A 217 -15.84 3.96 4.45
N MET A 218 -15.87 2.62 4.40
CA MET A 218 -14.68 1.80 4.12
C MET A 218 -14.26 1.91 2.66
N ALA A 219 -15.22 1.80 1.74
CA ALA A 219 -14.99 1.99 0.30
C ALA A 219 -14.47 3.39 -0.01
N ARG A 220 -15.02 4.42 0.66
CA ARG A 220 -14.55 5.81 0.57
C ARG A 220 -13.07 5.95 0.92
N LEU A 221 -12.66 5.44 2.08
CA LEU A 221 -11.26 5.52 2.54
C LEU A 221 -10.32 4.67 1.69
N GLY A 222 -10.76 3.50 1.22
CA GLY A 222 -10.00 2.69 0.26
C GLY A 222 -9.80 3.40 -1.08
N TYR A 223 -10.82 4.12 -1.57
CA TYR A 223 -10.69 4.97 -2.74
C TYR A 223 -9.74 6.14 -2.50
N ASP A 224 -9.78 6.78 -1.33
CA ASP A 224 -8.85 7.87 -0.97
C ASP A 224 -7.39 7.38 -1.07
N GLU A 225 -7.08 6.17 -0.59
CA GLU A 225 -5.75 5.57 -0.72
C GLU A 225 -5.34 5.37 -2.18
N LEU A 226 -6.20 4.76 -3.00
CA LEU A 226 -5.93 4.54 -4.41
C LEU A 226 -5.77 5.85 -5.19
N LEU A 227 -6.64 6.83 -4.95
CA LEU A 227 -6.57 8.15 -5.57
C LEU A 227 -5.26 8.85 -5.20
N SER A 228 -4.84 8.78 -3.93
CA SER A 228 -3.56 9.36 -3.47
C SER A 228 -2.38 8.83 -4.29
N ASN A 229 -2.34 7.51 -4.51
CA ASN A 229 -1.29 6.84 -5.26
C ASN A 229 -1.33 7.21 -6.75
N GLN A 230 -2.52 7.25 -7.35
CA GLN A 230 -2.69 7.63 -8.76
C GLN A 230 -2.32 9.11 -9.00
N LEU A 231 -2.68 10.00 -8.09
CA LEU A 231 -2.29 11.42 -8.15
C LEU A 231 -0.77 11.57 -8.03
N ALA A 232 -0.12 10.86 -7.10
CA ALA A 232 1.33 10.88 -6.99
C ALA A 232 2.01 10.42 -8.30
N LEU A 233 1.54 9.31 -8.89
CA LEU A 233 2.04 8.82 -10.18
C LEU A 233 1.77 9.80 -11.32
N ALA A 234 0.60 10.44 -11.35
CA ALA A 234 0.26 11.45 -12.35
C ALA A 234 1.16 12.69 -12.23
N LEU A 235 1.44 13.17 -11.02
CA LEU A 235 2.37 14.27 -10.76
C LEU A 235 3.79 13.93 -11.20
N ILE A 236 4.27 12.71 -10.90
CA ILE A 236 5.58 12.23 -11.36
C ILE A 236 5.63 12.16 -12.89
N ARG A 237 4.59 11.60 -13.53
CA ARG A 237 4.49 11.54 -15.00
C ARG A 237 4.47 12.93 -15.63
N ASN A 238 3.69 13.85 -15.09
CA ASN A 238 3.62 15.24 -15.58
C ASN A 238 4.96 15.96 -15.43
N ALA A 239 5.66 15.76 -14.32
CA ALA A 239 7.01 16.31 -14.12
C ALA A 239 8.03 15.71 -15.10
N ARG A 240 7.94 14.41 -15.40
CA ARG A 240 8.82 13.73 -16.38
C ARG A 240 8.51 14.07 -17.83
N LYS A 241 7.23 14.24 -18.20
CA LYS A 241 6.81 14.60 -19.56
C LYS A 241 7.40 15.95 -19.98
N LYS A 242 7.66 16.85 -19.03
CA LYS A 242 8.33 18.14 -19.27
C LYS A 242 9.86 18.07 -19.37
N ALA A 243 10.47 16.89 -19.32
CA ALA A 243 11.89 16.76 -19.59
C ALA A 243 12.13 17.00 -21.08
N ALA A 244 12.78 18.12 -21.40
CA ALA A 244 13.10 18.48 -22.77
C ALA A 244 13.79 17.30 -23.49
N GLY A 245 13.19 16.88 -24.60
CA GLY A 245 13.72 15.86 -25.50
C GLY A 245 14.28 16.48 -26.77
N ARG A 246 14.42 15.64 -27.78
CA ARG A 246 14.59 16.03 -29.18
C ARG A 246 13.89 14.98 -30.05
N ALA A 247 13.36 15.41 -31.18
CA ALA A 247 12.68 14.52 -32.11
C ALA A 247 13.69 13.69 -32.91
N PHE A 248 13.44 12.39 -32.99
CA PHE A 248 14.15 11.45 -33.85
C PHE A 248 13.21 11.01 -34.98
N VAL A 249 13.39 11.63 -36.15
CA VAL A 249 12.61 11.33 -37.35
C VAL A 249 13.56 10.85 -38.43
N GLY A 250 13.56 9.53 -38.68
CA GLY A 250 14.31 8.91 -39.77
C GLY A 250 13.53 8.86 -41.07
N ASP A 251 14.22 8.60 -42.19
CA ASP A 251 13.57 8.41 -43.50
C ASP A 251 12.94 7.01 -43.69
N GLY A 252 13.15 6.11 -42.71
CA GLY A 252 12.58 4.77 -42.63
C GLY A 252 13.18 3.75 -43.61
N LYS A 253 14.16 4.14 -44.45
CA LYS A 253 14.69 3.25 -45.49
C LYS A 253 15.49 2.09 -44.90
N THR A 254 16.34 2.36 -43.91
CA THR A 254 17.17 1.32 -43.27
C THR A 254 16.28 0.34 -42.52
N ARG A 255 15.26 0.86 -41.83
CA ARG A 255 14.27 0.02 -41.14
C ARG A 255 13.48 -0.86 -42.11
N ALA A 256 13.03 -0.32 -43.23
CA ALA A 256 12.34 -1.12 -44.25
C ALA A 256 13.20 -2.26 -44.79
N LYS A 257 14.50 -2.01 -45.04
CA LYS A 257 15.46 -3.06 -45.40
C LYS A 257 15.63 -4.09 -44.30
N ALA A 258 15.67 -3.66 -43.03
CA ALA A 258 15.81 -4.57 -41.89
C ALA A 258 14.60 -5.48 -41.75
N VAL A 259 13.38 -4.94 -41.87
CA VAL A 259 12.13 -5.71 -41.86
C VAL A 259 12.09 -6.72 -43.01
N ALA A 260 12.50 -6.31 -44.22
CA ALA A 260 12.55 -7.21 -45.38
C ALA A 260 13.59 -8.34 -45.24
N ALA A 261 14.62 -8.14 -44.42
CA ALA A 261 15.66 -9.14 -44.17
C ALA A 261 15.30 -10.17 -43.08
N LEU A 262 14.17 -9.98 -42.38
CA LEU A 262 13.72 -10.89 -41.32
C LEU A 262 13.19 -12.21 -41.90
N PRO A 263 13.45 -13.36 -41.24
CA PRO A 263 12.91 -14.65 -41.66
C PRO A 263 11.43 -14.84 -41.29
N PHE A 264 10.78 -13.82 -40.76
CA PHE A 264 9.38 -13.83 -40.32
C PHE A 264 8.74 -12.45 -40.55
N THR A 265 7.42 -12.40 -40.52
CA THR A 265 6.66 -11.15 -40.57
C THR A 265 6.39 -10.62 -39.17
N LEU A 266 6.35 -9.30 -39.02
CA LEU A 266 5.99 -8.68 -37.75
C LEU A 266 4.52 -8.97 -37.43
N THR A 267 4.24 -9.23 -36.16
CA THR A 267 2.87 -9.37 -35.68
C THR A 267 2.19 -8.00 -35.62
N GLN A 268 0.86 -7.99 -35.53
CA GLN A 268 0.10 -6.75 -35.33
C GLN A 268 0.48 -6.05 -34.03
N ALA A 269 0.74 -6.81 -32.95
CA ALA A 269 1.17 -6.27 -31.67
C ALA A 269 2.55 -5.60 -31.77
N GLN A 270 3.51 -6.23 -32.46
CA GLN A 270 4.84 -5.65 -32.71
C GLN A 270 4.74 -4.38 -33.55
N SER A 271 3.90 -4.38 -34.59
CA SER A 271 3.68 -3.22 -35.45
C SER A 271 3.02 -2.06 -34.71
N THR A 272 2.07 -2.34 -33.83
CA THR A 272 1.42 -1.33 -32.97
C THR A 272 2.41 -0.74 -31.97
N ALA A 273 3.16 -1.60 -31.27
CA ALA A 273 4.19 -1.15 -30.32
C ALA A 273 5.24 -0.27 -31.00
N LEU A 274 5.66 -0.63 -32.22
CA LEU A 274 6.56 0.18 -33.03
C LEU A 274 5.97 1.53 -33.41
N ALA A 275 4.73 1.58 -33.89
CA ALA A 275 4.07 2.84 -34.25
C ALA A 275 3.96 3.80 -33.04
N GLU A 276 3.69 3.25 -31.85
CA GLU A 276 3.67 4.03 -30.61
C GLU A 276 5.06 4.52 -30.19
N ILE A 277 6.10 3.69 -30.35
CA ILE A 277 7.50 4.10 -30.13
C ILE A 277 7.89 5.22 -31.10
N ASP A 278 7.53 5.08 -32.39
CA ASP A 278 7.84 6.06 -33.43
C ASP A 278 7.16 7.40 -33.14
N ALA A 279 5.91 7.38 -32.69
CA ALA A 279 5.18 8.57 -32.30
C ALA A 279 5.82 9.29 -31.10
N ASP A 280 6.28 8.53 -30.10
CA ASP A 280 6.98 9.09 -28.94
C ASP A 280 8.37 9.64 -29.31
N MET A 281 9.14 8.90 -30.12
CA MET A 281 10.48 9.33 -30.57
C MET A 281 10.42 10.56 -31.47
N ALA A 282 9.34 10.74 -32.24
CA ALA A 282 9.13 11.93 -33.08
C ALA A 282 8.70 13.18 -32.27
N ALA A 283 8.31 13.01 -31.00
CA ALA A 283 7.88 14.11 -30.15
C ALA A 283 9.08 14.97 -29.67
N PRO A 284 8.86 16.24 -29.30
CA PRO A 284 9.91 17.09 -28.71
C PRO A 284 10.24 16.73 -27.26
N ASP A 285 9.47 15.85 -26.63
CA ASP A 285 9.63 15.37 -25.25
C ASP A 285 10.49 14.10 -25.24
N ARG A 286 11.29 13.88 -24.19
CA ARG A 286 12.08 12.64 -24.09
C ARG A 286 11.18 11.42 -23.87
N MET A 287 11.28 10.40 -24.73
CA MET A 287 10.56 9.15 -24.57
C MET A 287 11.06 8.37 -23.34
N VAL A 288 10.11 7.86 -22.54
CA VAL A 288 10.35 6.82 -21.53
C VAL A 288 9.25 5.78 -21.65
N ARG A 289 9.54 4.66 -22.33
CA ARG A 289 8.54 3.65 -22.68
C ARG A 289 8.93 2.27 -22.17
N LEU A 290 7.92 1.50 -21.75
CA LEU A 290 8.05 0.10 -21.36
C LEU A 290 7.41 -0.78 -22.45
N ILE A 291 8.19 -1.69 -23.02
CA ILE A 291 7.70 -2.83 -23.81
C ILE A 291 7.56 -4.01 -22.86
N GLN A 292 6.32 -4.45 -22.69
CA GLN A 292 5.98 -5.65 -21.93
C GLN A 292 5.48 -6.73 -22.88
N GLY A 293 5.95 -7.95 -22.69
CA GLY A 293 5.45 -9.11 -23.43
C GLY A 293 6.16 -10.39 -23.01
N ASP A 294 5.53 -11.53 -23.24
CA ASP A 294 6.05 -12.83 -22.79
C ASP A 294 7.43 -13.16 -23.39
N VAL A 295 8.13 -14.13 -22.79
CA VAL A 295 9.36 -14.69 -23.37
C VAL A 295 9.04 -15.23 -24.77
N GLY A 296 9.81 -14.84 -25.78
CA GLY A 296 9.59 -15.24 -27.17
C GLY A 296 8.64 -14.34 -27.99
N SER A 297 7.99 -13.34 -27.39
CA SER A 297 7.09 -12.40 -28.11
C SER A 297 7.77 -11.44 -29.10
N GLY A 298 9.10 -11.49 -29.21
CA GLY A 298 9.88 -10.64 -30.13
C GLY A 298 10.13 -9.21 -29.62
N LYS A 299 10.19 -8.98 -28.30
CA LYS A 299 10.56 -7.66 -27.73
C LYS A 299 11.89 -7.14 -28.30
N THR A 300 12.87 -8.02 -28.47
CA THR A 300 14.20 -7.68 -29.01
C THR A 300 14.13 -7.13 -30.43
N ILE A 301 13.27 -7.69 -31.30
CA ILE A 301 13.16 -7.19 -32.68
C ILE A 301 12.48 -5.81 -32.71
N VAL A 302 11.48 -5.58 -31.86
CA VAL A 302 10.84 -4.26 -31.70
C VAL A 302 11.89 -3.23 -31.24
N ALA A 303 12.69 -3.56 -30.23
CA ALA A 303 13.75 -2.67 -29.76
C ALA A 303 14.82 -2.41 -30.83
N PHE A 304 15.21 -3.42 -31.61
CA PHE A 304 16.16 -3.25 -32.71
C PHE A 304 15.66 -2.29 -33.78
N LEU A 305 14.39 -2.43 -34.20
CA LEU A 305 13.78 -1.53 -35.19
C LEU A 305 13.61 -0.09 -34.65
N ALA A 306 13.39 0.07 -33.33
CA ALA A 306 13.42 1.37 -32.68
C ALA A 306 14.84 1.99 -32.67
N MET A 307 15.88 1.18 -32.40
CA MET A 307 17.28 1.63 -32.50
C MET A 307 17.64 2.11 -33.90
N ILE A 308 17.17 1.41 -34.94
CA ILE A 308 17.35 1.86 -36.34
C ILE A 308 16.69 3.22 -36.59
N THR A 309 15.55 3.49 -35.96
CA THR A 309 14.85 4.79 -36.11
C THR A 309 15.68 5.94 -35.55
N ALA A 310 16.35 5.73 -34.40
CA ALA A 310 17.33 6.71 -33.89
C ALA A 310 18.52 6.86 -34.84
N ILE A 311 19.01 5.77 -35.41
CA ILE A 311 20.16 5.78 -36.33
C ILE A 311 19.85 6.51 -37.65
N ASP A 312 18.66 6.30 -38.20
CA ASP A 312 18.21 6.99 -39.42
C ASP A 312 18.10 8.51 -39.23
N SER A 313 18.05 9.00 -37.98
CA SER A 313 18.09 10.42 -37.64
C SER A 313 19.51 10.96 -37.35
N GLY A 314 20.55 10.14 -37.54
CA GLY A 314 21.96 10.51 -37.34
C GLY A 314 22.51 10.27 -35.94
N ALA A 315 21.74 9.63 -35.05
CA ALA A 315 22.17 9.29 -33.70
C ALA A 315 22.70 7.84 -33.61
N GLN A 316 23.18 7.47 -32.42
CA GLN A 316 23.59 6.12 -32.04
C GLN A 316 22.59 5.53 -31.05
N ALA A 317 22.63 4.21 -30.89
CA ALA A 317 21.84 3.50 -29.90
C ALA A 317 22.69 2.61 -28.99
N ALA A 318 22.17 2.29 -27.81
CA ALA A 318 22.77 1.36 -26.89
C ALA A 318 21.75 0.32 -26.41
N LEU A 319 22.19 -0.93 -26.22
CA LEU A 319 21.40 -1.99 -25.59
C LEU A 319 22.14 -2.51 -24.35
N LEU A 320 21.52 -2.29 -23.20
CA LEU A 320 22.00 -2.76 -21.91
C LEU A 320 21.34 -4.10 -21.56
N ALA A 321 22.16 -5.13 -21.37
CA ALA A 321 21.74 -6.45 -20.94
C ALA A 321 22.29 -6.78 -19.54
N PRO A 322 21.56 -7.56 -18.71
CA PRO A 322 21.90 -7.79 -17.29
C PRO A 322 23.14 -8.66 -17.09
N THR A 323 23.49 -9.49 -18.08
CA THR A 323 24.63 -10.42 -17.99
C THR A 323 25.42 -10.41 -19.29
N GLU A 324 26.71 -10.80 -19.20
CA GLU A 324 27.56 -10.95 -20.40
C GLU A 324 27.01 -11.98 -21.38
N ILE A 325 26.33 -13.02 -20.87
CA ILE A 325 25.70 -14.06 -21.68
C ILE A 325 24.57 -13.46 -22.51
N LEU A 326 23.67 -12.69 -21.90
CA LEU A 326 22.56 -12.05 -22.62
C LEU A 326 23.06 -10.97 -23.58
N ALA A 327 24.06 -10.18 -23.20
CA ALA A 327 24.68 -9.21 -24.10
C ALA A 327 25.25 -9.89 -25.36
N ARG A 328 25.94 -11.03 -25.19
CA ARG A 328 26.46 -11.82 -26.31
C ARG A 328 25.34 -12.42 -27.16
N GLN A 329 24.27 -12.94 -26.57
CA GLN A 329 23.11 -13.45 -27.30
C GLN A 329 22.45 -12.36 -28.15
N HIS A 330 22.27 -11.16 -27.60
CA HIS A 330 21.77 -10.00 -28.35
C HIS A 330 22.71 -9.64 -29.49
N TYR A 331 24.02 -9.63 -29.26
CA TYR A 331 25.02 -9.37 -30.30
C TYR A 331 25.00 -10.41 -31.43
N GLU A 332 24.96 -11.70 -31.08
CA GLU A 332 24.89 -12.80 -32.05
C GLU A 332 23.58 -12.79 -32.86
N THR A 333 22.49 -12.30 -32.25
CA THR A 333 21.17 -12.21 -32.92
C THR A 333 21.07 -10.96 -33.80
N LEU A 334 21.52 -9.80 -33.31
CA LEU A 334 21.32 -8.50 -33.96
C LEU A 334 22.45 -8.13 -34.93
N GLY A 335 23.68 -8.58 -34.69
CA GLY A 335 24.85 -8.28 -35.54
C GLY A 335 24.62 -8.65 -37.01
N PRO A 336 24.27 -9.91 -37.34
CA PRO A 336 24.03 -10.32 -38.72
C PRO A 336 22.88 -9.57 -39.40
N LEU A 337 21.85 -9.17 -38.65
CA LEU A 337 20.72 -8.38 -39.18
C LEU A 337 21.16 -6.93 -39.47
N ALA A 338 21.95 -6.34 -38.59
CA ALA A 338 22.49 -4.99 -38.74
C ALA A 338 23.48 -4.90 -39.92
N GLU A 339 24.36 -5.88 -40.08
CA GLU A 339 25.32 -5.93 -41.19
C GLU A 339 24.62 -5.95 -42.55
N ARG A 340 23.51 -6.69 -42.68
CA ARG A 340 22.69 -6.74 -43.92
C ARG A 340 22.13 -5.38 -44.32
N VAL A 341 21.97 -4.47 -43.38
CA VAL A 341 21.47 -3.10 -43.63
C VAL A 341 22.56 -2.04 -43.54
N GLY A 342 23.83 -2.45 -43.45
CA GLY A 342 24.98 -1.54 -43.42
C GLY A 342 25.23 -0.87 -42.07
N LEU A 343 24.71 -1.44 -40.98
CA LEU A 343 24.89 -0.92 -39.64
C LEU A 343 25.95 -1.70 -38.87
N THR A 344 26.78 -0.97 -38.14
CA THR A 344 27.85 -1.53 -37.29
C THR A 344 27.34 -1.70 -35.85
N VAL A 345 27.38 -2.94 -35.36
CA VAL A 345 27.06 -3.30 -33.98
C VAL A 345 28.34 -3.76 -33.30
N GLU A 346 28.59 -3.31 -32.07
CA GLU A 346 29.74 -3.77 -31.28
C GLU A 346 29.30 -4.24 -29.91
N LEU A 347 30.05 -5.19 -29.35
CA LEU A 347 29.85 -5.72 -28.01
C LEU A 347 30.93 -5.16 -27.07
N LEU A 348 30.50 -4.57 -25.94
CA LEU A 348 31.36 -4.11 -24.86
C LEU A 348 31.04 -4.83 -23.55
N THR A 349 32.01 -5.59 -23.05
CA THR A 349 31.92 -6.35 -21.80
C THR A 349 33.02 -5.94 -20.82
N GLY A 350 32.97 -6.43 -19.58
CA GLY A 350 34.05 -6.22 -18.60
C GLY A 350 35.36 -6.92 -18.97
N ARG A 351 35.35 -7.80 -19.98
CA ARG A 351 36.53 -8.54 -20.44
C ARG A 351 37.34 -7.79 -21.50
N ASP A 352 36.74 -6.80 -22.17
CA ASP A 352 37.44 -5.99 -23.16
C ASP A 352 38.52 -5.14 -22.46
N LYS A 353 39.80 -5.39 -22.78
CA LYS A 353 40.96 -4.73 -22.18
C LYS A 353 41.96 -4.28 -23.23
N GLY A 354 42.80 -3.31 -22.85
CA GLY A 354 43.97 -2.92 -23.64
C GLY A 354 43.63 -2.24 -24.98
N PRO A 355 44.47 -2.43 -26.03
CA PRO A 355 44.34 -1.72 -27.29
C PRO A 355 43.01 -1.95 -28.02
N ALA A 356 42.44 -3.17 -27.93
CA ALA A 356 41.18 -3.51 -28.58
C ALA A 356 40.01 -2.70 -27.98
N ARG A 357 39.97 -2.55 -26.65
CA ARG A 357 38.99 -1.69 -25.98
C ARG A 357 39.15 -0.24 -26.43
N ALA A 358 40.38 0.28 -26.42
CA ALA A 358 40.66 1.65 -26.82
C ALA A 358 40.22 1.96 -28.26
N ALA A 359 40.41 1.01 -29.18
CA ALA A 359 39.94 1.13 -30.56
C ALA A 359 38.40 1.21 -30.64
N LYS A 360 37.67 0.33 -29.91
CA LYS A 360 36.20 0.37 -29.85
C LYS A 360 35.68 1.69 -29.30
N LEU A 361 36.23 2.17 -28.17
CA LEU A 361 35.81 3.44 -27.56
C LEU A 361 36.11 4.64 -28.47
N SER A 362 37.24 4.62 -29.17
CA SER A 362 37.57 5.65 -30.17
C SER A 362 36.59 5.62 -31.34
N ALA A 363 36.21 4.44 -31.83
CA ALA A 363 35.22 4.29 -32.89
C ALA A 363 33.82 4.73 -32.44
N LEU A 364 33.44 4.43 -31.19
CA LEU A 364 32.17 4.86 -30.59
C LEU A 364 32.06 6.38 -30.52
N LYS A 365 33.11 7.03 -30.01
CA LYS A 365 33.20 8.49 -29.87
C LYS A 365 33.20 9.21 -31.22
N LYS A 366 33.69 8.56 -32.28
CA LYS A 366 33.68 9.08 -33.66
C LYS A 366 32.37 8.79 -34.42
N GLY A 367 31.44 8.03 -33.83
CA GLY A 367 30.17 7.69 -34.47
C GLY A 367 30.23 6.52 -35.46
N TYR A 368 31.33 5.77 -35.53
CA TYR A 368 31.44 4.62 -36.45
C TYR A 368 30.68 3.38 -35.96
N ILE A 369 30.40 3.30 -34.66
CA ILE A 369 29.57 2.24 -34.07
C ILE A 369 28.14 2.76 -33.97
N HIS A 370 27.19 2.13 -34.66
CA HIS A 370 25.80 2.57 -34.69
C HIS A 370 25.03 2.04 -33.47
N ILE A 371 25.29 0.80 -33.07
CA ILE A 371 24.68 0.17 -31.88
C ILE A 371 25.78 -0.39 -30.98
N LEU A 372 25.78 0.00 -29.72
CA LEU A 372 26.65 -0.60 -28.69
C LEU A 372 25.83 -1.50 -27.76
N ILE A 373 26.14 -2.79 -27.77
CA ILE A 373 25.53 -3.76 -26.85
C ILE A 373 26.50 -3.98 -25.69
N GLY A 374 26.01 -3.98 -24.46
CA GLY A 374 26.88 -4.20 -23.32
C GLY A 374 26.16 -4.47 -22.01
N THR A 375 26.97 -4.64 -20.97
CA THR A 375 26.51 -4.83 -19.60
C THR A 375 26.76 -3.57 -18.79
N HIS A 376 27.04 -3.71 -17.49
CA HIS A 376 27.46 -2.61 -16.62
C HIS A 376 28.69 -1.84 -17.13
N ALA A 377 29.48 -2.42 -18.05
CA ALA A 377 30.58 -1.72 -18.71
C ALA A 377 30.13 -0.43 -19.43
N LEU A 378 28.89 -0.38 -19.93
CA LEU A 378 28.32 0.80 -20.58
C LEU A 378 28.27 2.04 -19.67
N PHE A 379 28.30 1.86 -18.34
CA PHE A 379 28.24 2.95 -17.37
C PHE A 379 29.59 3.58 -17.07
N GLN A 380 30.70 2.97 -17.50
CA GLN A 380 32.03 3.48 -17.19
C GLN A 380 32.26 4.84 -17.86
N ASP A 381 32.94 5.75 -17.17
CA ASP A 381 33.10 7.15 -17.60
C ASP A 381 33.79 7.27 -18.97
N ASP A 382 34.66 6.32 -19.32
CA ASP A 382 35.38 6.26 -20.60
C ASP A 382 34.51 5.87 -21.81
N VAL A 383 33.25 5.44 -21.58
CA VAL A 383 32.30 5.10 -22.66
C VAL A 383 31.56 6.36 -23.11
N GLU A 384 32.12 7.05 -24.09
CA GLU A 384 31.56 8.26 -24.68
C GLU A 384 30.98 7.99 -26.07
N PHE A 385 29.70 8.32 -26.26
CA PHE A 385 29.03 8.29 -27.56
C PHE A 385 29.27 9.61 -28.29
N SER A 386 29.35 9.56 -29.62
CA SER A 386 29.27 10.76 -30.47
C SER A 386 27.91 11.43 -30.29
N ASP A 387 26.83 10.64 -30.37
CA ASP A 387 25.47 11.11 -30.14
C ASP A 387 24.52 9.97 -29.75
N LEU A 388 24.30 9.71 -28.47
CA LEU A 388 23.38 8.65 -28.04
C LEU A 388 21.91 9.12 -28.10
N GLY A 389 21.17 8.59 -29.07
CA GLY A 389 19.75 8.90 -29.30
C GLY A 389 18.79 8.01 -28.53
N LEU A 390 19.03 6.70 -28.51
CA LEU A 390 18.15 5.73 -27.84
C LEU A 390 18.94 4.75 -26.96
N ALA A 391 18.52 4.61 -25.71
CA ALA A 391 19.00 3.60 -24.78
C ALA A 391 17.92 2.54 -24.53
N VAL A 392 18.23 1.28 -24.85
CA VAL A 392 17.38 0.12 -24.59
C VAL A 392 17.89 -0.61 -23.36
N ILE A 393 17.01 -0.93 -22.41
CA ILE A 393 17.33 -1.71 -21.20
C ILE A 393 16.52 -2.99 -21.19
N ASP A 394 17.21 -4.13 -21.29
CA ASP A 394 16.59 -5.44 -21.16
C ASP A 394 16.56 -5.91 -19.70
N GLU A 395 15.52 -6.67 -19.35
CA GLU A 395 15.25 -7.15 -17.99
C GLU A 395 15.42 -6.09 -16.89
N GLN A 396 14.62 -5.04 -16.99
CA GLN A 396 14.75 -3.83 -16.17
C GLN A 396 14.85 -4.04 -14.66
N HIS A 397 14.24 -5.12 -14.15
CA HIS A 397 14.16 -5.44 -12.72
C HIS A 397 15.53 -5.81 -12.14
N ARG A 398 16.53 -6.09 -12.99
CA ARG A 398 17.91 -6.34 -12.59
C ARG A 398 18.74 -5.06 -12.39
N PHE A 399 18.21 -3.90 -12.80
CA PHE A 399 18.93 -2.64 -12.77
C PHE A 399 18.29 -1.61 -11.83
N GLY A 400 19.14 -0.92 -11.06
CA GLY A 400 18.71 0.14 -10.15
C GLY A 400 18.26 1.42 -10.88
N VAL A 401 17.46 2.25 -10.21
CA VAL A 401 16.97 3.53 -10.76
C VAL A 401 18.13 4.45 -11.20
N GLN A 402 19.21 4.50 -10.41
CA GLN A 402 20.38 5.33 -10.70
C GLN A 402 21.12 4.88 -11.97
N GLN A 403 21.21 3.56 -12.20
CA GLN A 403 21.85 3.02 -13.40
C GLN A 403 21.07 3.44 -14.64
N ARG A 404 19.74 3.32 -14.65
CA ARG A 404 18.92 3.77 -15.78
C ARG A 404 19.11 5.26 -16.09
N ALA A 405 19.17 6.10 -15.06
CA ALA A 405 19.42 7.52 -15.21
C ALA A 405 20.83 7.81 -15.76
N ALA A 406 21.84 7.06 -15.34
CA ALA A 406 23.22 7.22 -15.81
C ALA A 406 23.39 6.90 -17.30
N LEU A 407 22.73 5.86 -17.82
CA LEU A 407 22.78 5.56 -19.26
C LEU A 407 22.08 6.66 -20.08
N ALA A 408 20.91 7.12 -19.64
CA ALA A 408 20.21 8.22 -20.30
C ALA A 408 20.97 9.55 -20.23
N ALA A 409 21.88 9.72 -19.26
CA ALA A 409 22.72 10.90 -19.11
C ALA A 409 23.98 10.86 -20.00
N LYS A 410 24.32 9.72 -20.62
CA LYS A 410 25.49 9.60 -21.53
C LYS A 410 25.27 10.24 -22.90
N GLY A 411 24.02 10.52 -23.27
CA GLY A 411 23.71 11.32 -24.44
C GLY A 411 22.91 12.56 -24.10
N HIS A 412 22.89 13.50 -25.03
CA HIS A 412 22.09 14.70 -24.90
C HIS A 412 20.62 14.37 -25.21
N ARG A 413 19.79 14.32 -24.16
CA ARG A 413 18.34 14.08 -24.26
C ARG A 413 18.00 12.73 -24.92
N THR A 414 18.72 11.68 -24.50
CA THR A 414 18.52 10.30 -24.94
C THR A 414 17.16 9.74 -24.54
N ASP A 415 16.47 9.13 -25.48
CA ASP A 415 15.24 8.38 -25.22
C ASP A 415 15.51 7.06 -24.52
N LEU A 416 14.58 6.63 -23.66
CA LEU A 416 14.72 5.41 -22.87
C LEU A 416 13.62 4.40 -23.22
N LEU A 417 14.03 3.25 -23.72
CA LEU A 417 13.16 2.11 -23.97
C LEU A 417 13.52 0.98 -23.00
N VAL A 418 12.52 0.48 -22.30
CA VAL A 418 12.70 -0.54 -21.27
C VAL A 418 11.94 -1.79 -21.67
N MET A 419 12.52 -2.97 -21.52
CA MET A 419 11.88 -4.24 -21.83
C MET A 419 11.72 -5.09 -20.58
N THR A 420 10.59 -5.80 -20.49
CA THR A 420 10.36 -6.78 -19.43
C THR A 420 9.50 -7.95 -19.91
N ALA A 421 9.82 -9.14 -19.42
CA ALA A 421 8.97 -10.32 -19.57
C ALA A 421 7.87 -10.43 -18.50
N THR A 422 8.00 -9.71 -17.39
CA THR A 422 7.11 -9.79 -16.23
C THR A 422 6.18 -8.58 -16.17
N PRO A 423 4.87 -8.76 -15.95
CA PRO A 423 3.92 -7.65 -15.76
C PRO A 423 4.24 -6.69 -14.63
#